data_AF-A0A4R4SY50-F1
#
_entry.id   AF-A0A4R4SY50-F1
#
_cell.length_a   1.000
_cell.length_b   1.000
_cell.length_c   1.000
_cell.angle_alpha   90.00
_cell.angle_beta   90.00
_cell.angle_gamma   90.00
#
_symmetry.space_group_name_H-M   'P 1'
#
loop_
_entity.id
_entity.type
_entity.pdbx_description
1 polymer ?
#
loop_
_entity_poly.entity_id
_entity_poly.type
_entity_poly.pdbx_seq_one_letter_code
_entity_poly.pdbx_strand_id
1 'polypeptide(L)'
;MGDLADHRRRRGALAVPQRDPPLRTGRRGRRTPLRPGRRGRTRAPAAGRHHARSRGRDPARDGRHRADAAAPGGRRGRDPDRDARRAVPGRDRRGRRTGRPRHTGDRDEPPRPGGRPEHRCHRHRPRLPGHGRDRPGPHHRRRGDSPMTAEIIARFGPQGLRSIPAAELPGELPREAAGALADPGLPLQVGPYFTASTGEPLALGEYAATVGFPDAEPAASGWCRIGTDHGAEICVSDAGDVQAVFVTATVPPMTVNADVPAFVASLLALDRYLPALAAPGDRNAAEIFRELRGTLLRIDEPALQDDEAWWPRVLEQIRHALSFPFAAAIEYEDAGGRHVETEEARVGLPHPERLLWDRLDARGIAPGQVTRVYTELEPCFLPGNYCRMQLSRFRSAEFTYSHDYGATADERERGILELMQQAAQET
;
A
#
# COMPACT_ATOMS: atom_id res chain seq x y z
N MET A 1 -7.51 40.80 49.98
CA MET A 1 -6.26 41.34 50.58
C MET A 1 -6.28 40.96 52.04
N GLY A 2 -5.48 40.07 52.59
CA GLY A 2 -4.39 39.23 52.12
C GLY A 2 -4.02 38.43 53.36
N ASP A 3 -3.81 37.12 53.24
CA ASP A 3 -3.39 36.31 54.38
C ASP A 3 -2.19 35.47 53.99
N LEU A 4 -1.20 35.51 54.88
CA LEU A 4 0.13 34.96 54.73
C LEU A 4 0.22 33.66 55.55
N ALA A 5 1.05 32.74 55.05
CA ALA A 5 1.72 31.66 55.77
C ALA A 5 0.99 30.31 55.96
N ASP A 6 1.31 29.41 55.02
CA ASP A 6 2.14 28.22 55.24
C ASP A 6 1.78 27.25 56.39
N HIS A 7 1.11 26.14 56.03
CA HIS A 7 1.52 24.84 56.55
C HIS A 7 1.18 23.67 55.61
N ARG A 8 2.24 23.08 55.05
CA ARG A 8 2.48 21.65 54.76
C ARG A 8 1.33 20.80 54.17
N ARG A 9 1.60 20.21 53.00
CA ARG A 9 1.67 18.74 52.85
C ARG A 9 2.41 18.33 51.57
N ARG A 10 3.54 17.65 51.78
CA ARG A 10 4.18 16.77 50.80
C ARG A 10 3.20 15.66 50.40
N ARG A 11 2.99 15.45 49.10
CA ARG A 11 2.81 14.10 48.52
C ARG A 11 3.55 14.05 47.19
N GLY A 12 4.45 13.07 47.11
CA GLY A 12 5.39 12.88 46.02
C GLY A 12 4.70 12.64 44.69
N ALA A 13 5.23 13.28 43.66
CA ALA A 13 5.06 12.86 42.29
C ALA A 13 5.72 11.49 42.15
N LEU A 14 4.89 10.44 42.13
CA LEU A 14 5.30 9.15 41.60
C LEU A 14 5.47 9.34 40.10
N ALA A 15 6.73 9.48 39.67
CA ALA A 15 7.11 9.33 38.29
C ALA A 15 6.60 7.97 37.81
N VAL A 16 5.59 7.99 36.93
CA VAL A 16 5.14 6.81 36.20
C VAL A 16 6.27 6.45 35.25
N PRO A 17 6.87 5.26 35.37
CA PRO A 17 7.97 4.89 34.49
C PRO A 17 7.40 4.69 33.08
N GLN A 18 7.85 5.52 32.13
CA GLN A 18 7.84 5.21 30.71
C GLN A 18 8.48 3.83 30.55
N ARG A 19 7.64 2.83 30.28
CA ARG A 19 8.07 1.48 29.93
C ARG A 19 7.64 1.24 28.50
N ASP A 20 8.47 1.69 27.57
CA ASP A 20 8.55 0.99 26.29
C ASP A 20 8.90 -0.47 26.59
N PRO A 21 8.10 -1.45 26.12
CA PRO A 21 8.57 -2.82 26.15
C PRO A 21 9.82 -2.90 25.27
N PRO A 22 10.94 -3.47 25.75
CA PRO A 22 12.08 -3.71 24.89
C PRO A 22 11.67 -4.75 23.85
N LEU A 23 11.34 -4.30 22.64
CA LEU A 23 11.29 -5.17 21.48
C LEU A 23 12.72 -5.66 21.27
N ARG A 24 12.92 -6.98 21.36
CA ARG A 24 14.16 -7.58 20.87
C ARG A 24 14.34 -7.13 19.43
N THR A 25 15.38 -6.35 19.17
CA THR A 25 15.82 -6.07 17.81
C THR A 25 16.03 -7.41 17.12
N GLY A 26 15.35 -7.63 15.98
CA GLY A 26 15.54 -8.83 15.19
C GLY A 26 17.03 -8.99 14.92
N ARG A 27 17.57 -10.19 15.09
CA ARG A 27 18.97 -10.43 14.78
C ARG A 27 19.06 -10.80 13.31
N ARG A 28 19.93 -10.11 12.58
CA ARG A 28 20.40 -10.57 11.28
C ARG A 28 20.92 -12.01 11.43
N GLY A 29 20.23 -12.96 10.81
CA GLY A 29 20.49 -14.39 11.02
C GLY A 29 21.62 -14.90 10.12
N ARG A 30 22.53 -15.73 10.66
CA ARG A 30 23.30 -16.66 9.82
C ARG A 30 22.40 -17.86 9.52
N ARG A 31 22.15 -18.14 8.23
CA ARG A 31 21.29 -19.25 7.78
C ARG A 31 21.71 -20.58 8.44
N THR A 32 20.75 -21.25 9.08
CA THR A 32 20.72 -22.72 9.09
C THR A 32 19.69 -23.12 8.04
N PRO A 33 20.04 -23.90 7.02
CA PRO A 33 19.14 -24.15 5.89
C PRO A 33 17.93 -24.97 6.34
N LEU A 34 16.74 -24.35 6.32
CA LEU A 34 15.47 -25.06 6.34
C LEU A 34 15.28 -25.69 4.95
N ARG A 35 15.48 -27.01 4.87
CA ARG A 35 15.28 -27.77 3.64
C ARG A 35 13.80 -27.72 3.24
N PRO A 36 13.47 -27.40 1.99
CA PRO A 36 12.11 -27.57 1.50
C PRO A 36 11.76 -29.05 1.44
N GLY A 37 10.61 -29.42 2.03
CA GLY A 37 10.05 -30.76 1.99
C GLY A 37 9.73 -31.17 0.55
N ARG A 38 10.54 -32.09 0.00
CA ARG A 38 10.26 -32.75 -1.28
C ARG A 38 8.97 -33.58 -1.17
N ARG A 39 7.98 -33.25 -1.99
CA ARG A 39 6.86 -34.16 -2.32
C ARG A 39 7.41 -35.47 -2.88
N GLY A 40 6.94 -36.59 -2.34
CA GLY A 40 7.48 -37.92 -2.63
C GLY A 40 7.05 -38.51 -3.98
N ARG A 41 7.98 -39.20 -4.64
CA ARG A 41 7.72 -40.36 -5.52
C ARG A 41 8.88 -41.38 -5.42
N THR A 42 8.53 -42.52 -4.82
CA THR A 42 9.02 -43.92 -4.96
C THR A 42 10.37 -44.29 -5.62
N ARG A 43 11.24 -44.92 -4.81
CA ARG A 43 12.17 -46.09 -4.97
C ARG A 43 13.00 -46.36 -6.27
N ALA A 44 14.33 -46.13 -6.15
CA ALA A 44 15.54 -47.02 -6.21
C ALA A 44 15.74 -48.11 -7.32
N PRO A 45 16.96 -48.68 -7.59
CA PRO A 45 18.27 -48.54 -6.88
C PRO A 45 19.60 -48.47 -7.72
N ALA A 46 20.67 -48.07 -7.01
CA ALA A 46 22.07 -48.58 -6.95
C ALA A 46 23.05 -48.60 -8.15
N ALA A 47 24.18 -47.89 -7.97
CA ALA A 47 25.62 -48.29 -8.11
C ALA A 47 26.45 -46.97 -8.06
N GLY A 48 27.69 -46.84 -7.60
CA GLY A 48 28.77 -47.71 -7.16
C GLY A 48 29.93 -46.78 -6.75
N ARG A 49 30.86 -47.33 -5.96
CA ARG A 49 31.98 -46.68 -5.26
C ARG A 49 33.00 -46.00 -6.21
N HIS A 50 33.80 -45.04 -5.71
CA HIS A 50 35.27 -45.18 -5.62
C HIS A 50 35.97 -44.00 -4.92
N HIS A 51 37.02 -44.35 -4.16
CA HIS A 51 37.98 -43.52 -3.44
C HIS A 51 38.90 -42.69 -4.34
N ALA A 52 39.46 -41.59 -3.82
CA ALA A 52 40.92 -41.41 -3.68
C ALA A 52 41.29 -40.19 -2.84
N ARG A 53 42.37 -40.34 -2.06
CA ARG A 53 43.05 -39.37 -1.20
C ARG A 53 44.26 -38.77 -1.95
N SER A 54 44.62 -37.52 -1.65
CA SER A 54 46.02 -37.01 -1.61
C SER A 54 46.00 -35.53 -1.17
N ARG A 55 46.32 -35.20 0.09
CA ARG A 55 47.65 -34.79 0.62
C ARG A 55 48.47 -33.84 -0.29
N GLY A 56 48.44 -32.55 0.10
CA GLY A 56 49.62 -31.81 0.55
C GLY A 56 50.39 -30.98 -0.48
N ARG A 57 50.44 -29.66 -0.27
CA ARG A 57 51.68 -28.91 0.05
C ARG A 57 51.40 -27.40 0.08
N ASP A 58 51.73 -26.78 1.20
CA ASP A 58 52.08 -25.37 1.34
C ASP A 58 53.37 -25.05 0.56
N PRO A 59 53.57 -23.79 0.14
CA PRO A 59 54.55 -23.00 0.88
C PRO A 59 54.15 -21.54 1.13
N ALA A 60 54.60 -21.08 2.29
CA ALA A 60 54.62 -19.70 2.74
C ALA A 60 55.43 -18.75 1.85
N ARG A 61 55.04 -17.47 1.83
CA ARG A 61 55.98 -16.34 1.84
C ARG A 61 55.33 -15.03 2.30
N ASP A 62 55.84 -14.57 3.45
CA ASP A 62 56.24 -13.20 3.82
C ASP A 62 55.54 -11.96 3.24
N GLY A 63 55.17 -11.03 4.14
CA GLY A 63 55.06 -9.62 3.77
C GLY A 63 54.31 -8.68 4.72
N ARG A 64 54.85 -8.43 5.92
CA ARG A 64 54.93 -7.13 6.66
C ARG A 64 53.80 -6.09 6.45
N HIS A 65 53.01 -5.79 7.50
CA HIS A 65 53.18 -4.60 8.37
C HIS A 65 53.19 -3.23 7.66
N ARG A 66 52.12 -2.43 7.77
CA ARG A 66 51.92 -1.38 8.80
C ARG A 66 50.65 -0.56 8.52
N ALA A 67 49.91 -0.32 9.60
CA ALA A 67 48.97 0.77 9.73
C ALA A 67 49.73 2.08 9.97
N ASP A 68 49.21 3.18 9.47
CA ASP A 68 49.41 4.51 10.04
C ASP A 68 48.18 5.37 9.73
N ALA A 69 47.64 5.96 10.80
CA ALA A 69 46.61 6.98 10.79
C ALA A 69 47.27 8.36 10.90
N ALA A 70 46.82 9.34 10.11
CA ALA A 70 46.77 10.76 10.50
C ALA A 70 46.12 11.60 9.39
N ALA A 71 45.07 12.34 9.74
CA ALA A 71 44.71 13.61 9.11
C ALA A 71 45.74 14.68 9.54
N PRO A 72 45.91 15.82 8.83
CA PRO A 72 44.95 16.92 8.96
C PRO A 72 44.79 17.88 7.74
N GLY A 73 43.63 18.54 7.67
CA GLY A 73 43.52 19.99 7.40
C GLY A 73 43.48 20.49 5.94
N GLY A 74 42.39 21.19 5.60
CA GLY A 74 42.51 22.55 5.02
C GLY A 74 42.00 22.83 3.60
N ARG A 75 40.85 23.53 3.56
CA ARG A 75 40.50 24.68 2.69
C ARG A 75 40.18 24.48 1.18
N ARG A 76 38.95 24.94 0.88
CA ARG A 76 38.52 25.83 -0.22
C ARG A 76 38.69 25.35 -1.67
N GLY A 77 37.57 25.26 -2.40
CA GLY A 77 37.57 25.50 -3.85
C GLY A 77 36.38 24.96 -4.63
N ARG A 78 35.38 25.81 -4.85
CA ARG A 78 34.61 26.03 -6.09
C ARG A 78 33.87 24.85 -6.75
N ASP A 79 32.55 24.98 -6.69
CA ASP A 79 31.55 24.67 -7.72
C ASP A 79 31.98 25.20 -9.12
N PRO A 80 31.72 24.44 -10.19
CA PRO A 80 30.79 25.00 -11.17
C PRO A 80 29.82 23.97 -11.79
N ASP A 81 28.56 24.39 -11.80
CA ASP A 81 27.49 23.97 -12.68
C ASP A 81 27.79 24.28 -14.18
N ARG A 82 27.15 23.47 -15.03
CA ARG A 82 26.74 23.68 -16.43
C ARG A 82 27.47 23.02 -17.61
N ASP A 83 26.57 22.45 -18.41
CA ASP A 83 26.57 22.25 -19.86
C ASP A 83 27.20 20.98 -20.43
N ALA A 84 26.33 19.99 -20.68
CA ALA A 84 26.45 19.11 -21.84
C ALA A 84 25.08 18.59 -22.32
N ARG A 85 24.33 19.44 -23.04
CA ARG A 85 23.33 18.96 -24.01
C ARG A 85 24.08 18.36 -25.19
N ARG A 86 24.08 17.04 -25.34
CA ARG A 86 24.54 16.36 -26.57
C ARG A 86 23.37 16.08 -27.49
N ALA A 87 23.36 16.80 -28.61
CA ALA A 87 22.59 16.52 -29.80
C ALA A 87 23.08 15.23 -30.48
N VAL A 88 22.15 14.43 -30.99
CA VAL A 88 22.42 13.31 -31.92
C VAL A 88 21.96 13.76 -33.32
N PRO A 89 22.78 13.60 -34.37
CA PRO A 89 22.43 14.04 -35.71
C PRO A 89 21.53 13.03 -36.43
N GLY A 90 20.57 13.55 -37.17
CA GLY A 90 19.74 12.79 -38.08
C GLY A 90 20.52 12.26 -39.29
N ARG A 91 20.05 11.12 -39.80
CA ARG A 91 20.24 10.74 -41.20
C ARG A 91 18.89 10.39 -41.80
N ASP A 92 18.54 11.20 -42.79
CA ASP A 92 17.42 11.07 -43.68
C ASP A 92 17.93 10.39 -44.97
N ARG A 93 17.18 9.41 -45.51
CA ARG A 93 16.70 9.36 -46.91
C ARG A 93 16.42 7.94 -47.46
N ARG A 94 15.12 7.74 -47.73
CA ARG A 94 14.44 7.38 -49.00
C ARG A 94 14.73 6.06 -49.73
N GLY A 95 13.63 5.37 -50.06
CA GLY A 95 13.50 4.48 -51.24
C GLY A 95 12.26 3.57 -51.26
N ARG A 96 11.04 4.11 -51.39
CA ARG A 96 10.04 3.88 -52.47
C ARG A 96 9.57 2.44 -52.81
N ARG A 97 8.22 2.29 -52.69
CA ARG A 97 7.22 1.67 -53.61
C ARG A 97 7.35 0.15 -53.89
N THR A 98 6.33 -0.69 -53.74
CA THR A 98 5.03 -0.75 -54.45
C THR A 98 4.20 -1.88 -53.80
N GLY A 99 2.87 -1.80 -53.77
CA GLY A 99 2.08 -2.83 -54.44
C GLY A 99 0.84 -3.24 -53.64
N ARG A 100 -0.31 -2.77 -54.08
CA ARG A 100 -1.66 -3.18 -53.65
C ARG A 100 -2.15 -4.23 -54.66
N PRO A 101 -3.10 -5.10 -54.27
CA PRO A 101 -4.29 -5.20 -55.13
C PRO A 101 -5.61 -5.19 -54.34
N ARG A 102 -6.63 -4.65 -55.01
CA ARG A 102 -8.07 -4.84 -54.77
C ARG A 102 -8.59 -5.83 -55.82
N HIS A 103 -9.65 -6.59 -55.52
CA HIS A 103 -10.81 -6.93 -56.38
C HIS A 103 -11.68 -8.00 -55.67
N THR A 104 -12.93 -7.71 -55.25
CA THR A 104 -14.28 -7.81 -55.89
C THR A 104 -14.98 -9.18 -55.83
N GLY A 105 -16.15 -9.24 -55.18
CA GLY A 105 -17.45 -9.75 -55.71
C GLY A 105 -17.85 -11.02 -54.93
N ASP A 106 -19.09 -11.42 -54.60
CA ASP A 106 -20.48 -11.15 -55.02
C ASP A 106 -21.39 -11.51 -53.81
N ARG A 107 -22.49 -10.78 -53.50
CA ARG A 107 -23.90 -11.06 -53.82
C ARG A 107 -24.39 -12.49 -53.53
N ASP A 108 -25.39 -12.62 -52.65
CA ASP A 108 -26.70 -13.24 -52.97
C ASP A 108 -27.67 -13.23 -51.77
N GLU A 109 -28.87 -12.66 -51.99
CA GLU A 109 -30.10 -12.76 -51.19
C GLU A 109 -31.23 -13.12 -52.16
N PRO A 110 -32.17 -14.02 -51.80
CA PRO A 110 -33.60 -13.77 -52.08
C PRO A 110 -34.56 -14.48 -51.08
N PRO A 111 -35.91 -14.47 -51.27
CA PRO A 111 -36.83 -13.33 -51.25
C PRO A 111 -38.07 -13.55 -50.32
N ARG A 112 -38.89 -12.50 -50.14
CA ARG A 112 -40.25 -12.55 -49.54
C ARG A 112 -41.35 -12.78 -50.60
N PRO A 113 -42.53 -13.28 -50.19
CA PRO A 113 -43.83 -12.86 -50.77
C PRO A 113 -44.78 -12.34 -49.65
N GLY A 114 -45.41 -11.15 -49.77
CA GLY A 114 -46.74 -10.90 -50.38
C GLY A 114 -47.82 -10.78 -49.26
N GLY A 115 -48.30 -9.60 -48.84
CA GLY A 115 -49.45 -8.82 -49.37
C GLY A 115 -50.77 -9.63 -49.28
N ARG A 116 -51.90 -9.29 -48.63
CA ARG A 116 -52.68 -8.07 -48.29
C ARG A 116 -53.95 -8.58 -47.50
N PRO A 117 -55.02 -7.80 -47.18
CA PRO A 117 -55.14 -6.41 -46.73
C PRO A 117 -55.96 -6.26 -45.41
N GLU A 118 -55.87 -5.07 -44.79
CA GLU A 118 -56.67 -4.65 -43.64
C GLU A 118 -58.02 -4.04 -44.07
N HIS A 119 -59.10 -4.43 -43.38
CA HIS A 119 -60.39 -3.74 -43.42
C HIS A 119 -60.48 -2.70 -42.29
N ARG A 120 -60.73 -1.46 -42.68
CA ARG A 120 -61.02 -0.33 -41.81
C ARG A 120 -62.54 -0.13 -41.74
N CYS A 121 -63.15 -0.08 -40.56
CA CYS A 121 -64.37 0.71 -40.32
C CYS A 121 -64.64 0.94 -38.82
N HIS A 122 -64.59 2.23 -38.46
CA HIS A 122 -65.38 2.97 -37.48
C HIS A 122 -65.67 2.37 -36.08
N ARG A 123 -65.21 3.08 -35.04
CA ARG A 123 -66.10 3.61 -34.01
C ARG A 123 -65.51 4.81 -33.28
N HIS A 124 -66.43 5.64 -32.82
CA HIS A 124 -66.31 7.03 -32.39
C HIS A 124 -65.49 7.26 -31.11
N ARG A 125 -64.87 8.45 -31.05
CA ARG A 125 -64.38 9.10 -29.82
C ARG A 125 -65.53 9.54 -28.91
N PRO A 126 -65.24 9.69 -27.61
CA PRO A 126 -65.48 10.97 -26.92
C PRO A 126 -64.19 11.60 -26.35
N ARG A 127 -64.25 12.93 -26.17
CA ARG A 127 -63.18 13.88 -25.77
C ARG A 127 -63.03 13.92 -24.23
N LEU A 128 -61.86 14.15 -23.60
CA LEU A 128 -61.12 15.40 -23.27
C LEU A 128 -59.98 15.02 -22.27
N PRO A 129 -59.04 15.88 -21.80
CA PRO A 129 -58.63 17.24 -22.16
C PRO A 129 -57.11 17.36 -22.47
N GLY A 130 -56.66 18.57 -22.83
CA GLY A 130 -55.38 18.86 -23.46
C GLY A 130 -54.12 18.65 -22.61
N HIS A 131 -53.10 18.07 -23.26
CA HIS A 131 -51.71 18.17 -22.83
C HIS A 131 -51.03 19.35 -23.54
N GLY A 132 -50.61 20.33 -22.74
CA GLY A 132 -49.67 21.36 -23.15
C GLY A 132 -48.41 20.71 -23.71
N ARG A 133 -47.96 21.19 -24.87
CA ARG A 133 -46.67 20.83 -25.44
C ARG A 133 -45.58 21.59 -24.69
N ASP A 134 -45.08 21.02 -23.60
CA ASP A 134 -43.81 21.46 -23.04
C ASP A 134 -42.68 20.83 -23.87
N ARG A 135 -41.99 21.70 -24.61
CA ARG A 135 -40.68 21.38 -25.20
C ARG A 135 -39.72 21.03 -24.05
N PRO A 136 -38.93 19.96 -24.13
CA PRO A 136 -37.90 19.73 -23.13
C PRO A 136 -36.84 20.84 -23.27
N GLY A 137 -36.77 21.71 -22.26
CA GLY A 137 -35.67 22.66 -22.08
C GLY A 137 -34.35 21.92 -21.82
N PRO A 138 -33.20 22.62 -21.92
CA PRO A 138 -31.90 22.01 -21.75
C PRO A 138 -31.81 21.38 -20.37
N HIS A 139 -31.35 20.13 -20.30
CA HIS A 139 -31.11 19.40 -19.06
C HIS A 139 -30.23 20.24 -18.11
N HIS A 140 -30.85 20.86 -17.10
CA HIS A 140 -30.13 21.41 -15.97
C HIS A 140 -29.44 20.23 -15.27
N ARG A 141 -28.11 20.14 -15.40
CA ARG A 141 -27.30 19.26 -14.55
C ARG A 141 -27.68 19.52 -13.10
N ARG A 142 -28.11 18.47 -12.38
CA ARG A 142 -28.31 18.56 -10.93
C ARG A 142 -26.99 19.00 -10.30
N ARG A 143 -27.08 19.85 -9.29
CA ARG A 143 -25.97 20.54 -8.61
C ARG A 143 -25.13 19.61 -7.72
N GLY A 144 -24.94 18.35 -8.13
CA GLY A 144 -24.23 17.27 -7.42
C GLY A 144 -23.50 16.26 -8.31
N ASP A 145 -23.67 16.27 -9.64
CA ASP A 145 -23.00 15.29 -10.51
C ASP A 145 -21.61 15.79 -10.93
N SER A 146 -20.65 15.80 -9.99
CA SER A 146 -19.24 15.85 -10.39
C SER A 146 -18.91 14.55 -11.15
N PRO A 147 -18.21 14.61 -12.30
CA PRO A 147 -17.82 13.39 -13.04
C PRO A 147 -17.07 12.39 -12.15
N MET A 148 -16.30 12.90 -11.18
CA MET A 148 -15.62 12.08 -10.18
C MET A 148 -16.58 11.35 -9.24
N THR A 149 -17.64 12.03 -8.75
CA THR A 149 -18.68 11.40 -7.91
C THR A 149 -19.33 10.22 -8.65
N ALA A 150 -19.65 10.40 -9.93
CA ALA A 150 -20.21 9.33 -10.75
C ALA A 150 -19.24 8.16 -10.94
N GLU A 151 -17.94 8.42 -11.15
CA GLU A 151 -16.92 7.37 -11.26
C GLU A 151 -16.75 6.57 -9.96
N ILE A 152 -16.78 7.24 -8.81
CA ILE A 152 -16.66 6.61 -7.48
C ILE A 152 -17.85 5.70 -7.23
N ILE A 153 -19.08 6.20 -7.43
CA ILE A 153 -20.31 5.42 -7.27
C ILE A 153 -20.33 4.24 -8.24
N ALA A 154 -19.90 4.43 -9.49
CA ALA A 154 -19.83 3.35 -10.47
C ALA A 154 -18.81 2.27 -10.08
N ARG A 155 -17.71 2.64 -9.41
CA ARG A 155 -16.64 1.72 -9.03
C ARG A 155 -16.96 0.94 -7.74
N PHE A 156 -17.38 1.63 -6.69
CA PHE A 156 -17.59 1.04 -5.36
C PHE A 156 -19.04 0.62 -5.10
N GLY A 157 -19.99 1.18 -5.86
CA GLY A 157 -21.41 1.01 -5.59
C GLY A 157 -21.85 1.74 -4.31
N PRO A 158 -23.17 1.86 -4.07
CA PRO A 158 -23.71 2.60 -2.93
C PRO A 158 -23.37 1.96 -1.58
N GLN A 159 -23.17 0.63 -1.53
CA GLN A 159 -22.83 -0.10 -0.31
C GLN A 159 -21.32 -0.17 -0.06
N GLY A 160 -20.49 0.18 -1.05
CA GLY A 160 -19.04 0.23 -0.92
C GLY A 160 -18.52 1.58 -0.44
N LEU A 161 -19.42 2.51 -0.07
CA LEU A 161 -19.10 3.87 0.32
C LEU A 161 -19.60 4.17 1.73
N ARG A 162 -18.77 4.83 2.53
CA ARG A 162 -19.11 5.45 3.81
C ARG A 162 -19.29 6.94 3.61
N SER A 163 -20.54 7.39 3.63
CA SER A 163 -20.90 8.80 3.73
C SER A 163 -20.83 9.24 5.18
N ILE A 164 -20.15 10.35 5.46
CA ILE A 164 -20.08 10.99 6.78
C ILE A 164 -20.75 12.38 6.66
N PRO A 165 -22.00 12.52 7.11
CA PRO A 165 -22.71 13.80 7.02
C PRO A 165 -22.13 14.83 7.98
N ALA A 166 -22.30 16.12 7.66
CA ALA A 166 -21.79 17.22 8.48
C ALA A 166 -22.26 17.20 9.95
N ALA A 167 -23.40 16.57 10.24
CA ALA A 167 -23.93 16.42 11.60
C ALA A 167 -23.15 15.41 12.46
N GLU A 168 -22.36 14.52 11.86
CA GLU A 168 -21.53 13.55 12.57
C GLU A 168 -20.10 14.06 12.82
N LEU A 169 -19.67 15.13 12.14
CA LEU A 169 -18.30 15.63 12.23
C LEU A 169 -17.99 16.16 13.65
N PRO A 170 -16.80 15.88 14.21
CA PRO A 170 -16.43 16.29 15.56
C PRO A 170 -16.13 17.80 15.69
N GLY A 171 -16.09 18.53 14.58
CA GLY A 171 -15.81 19.97 14.53
C GLY A 171 -16.13 20.57 13.17
N GLU A 172 -15.87 21.87 13.02
CA GLU A 172 -16.05 22.57 11.75
C GLU A 172 -14.89 22.24 10.79
N LEU A 173 -15.17 21.45 9.75
CA LEU A 173 -14.24 21.23 8.65
C LEU A 173 -14.49 22.22 7.50
N PRO A 174 -13.47 22.50 6.66
CA PRO A 174 -13.67 23.22 5.41
C PRO A 174 -14.80 22.60 4.58
N ARG A 175 -15.61 23.45 3.92
CA ARG A 175 -16.81 23.02 3.17
C ARG A 175 -16.49 21.93 2.13
N GLU A 176 -15.34 22.01 1.48
CA GLU A 176 -14.93 21.03 0.48
C GLU A 176 -14.64 19.66 1.11
N ALA A 177 -13.97 19.64 2.27
CA ALA A 177 -13.74 18.42 3.03
C ALA A 177 -15.06 17.80 3.51
N ALA A 178 -15.91 18.59 4.19
CA ALA A 178 -17.22 18.12 4.66
C ALA A 178 -18.12 17.65 3.51
N GLY A 179 -18.08 18.35 2.37
CA GLY A 179 -18.84 17.97 1.17
C GLY A 179 -18.39 16.64 0.59
N ALA A 180 -17.08 16.43 0.41
CA ALA A 180 -16.53 15.19 -0.13
C ALA A 180 -16.76 13.98 0.79
N LEU A 181 -16.70 14.19 2.11
CA LEU A 181 -17.04 13.15 3.10
C LEU A 181 -18.53 12.77 3.08
N ALA A 182 -19.41 13.74 2.82
CA ALA A 182 -20.85 13.49 2.75
C ALA A 182 -21.29 12.85 1.42
N ASP A 183 -20.74 13.30 0.29
CA ASP A 183 -21.09 12.86 -1.06
C ASP A 183 -19.91 13.01 -2.03
N PRO A 184 -19.36 11.92 -2.61
CA PRO A 184 -19.85 10.52 -2.54
C PRO A 184 -19.49 9.80 -1.24
N GLY A 185 -18.66 10.39 -0.38
CA GLY A 185 -18.06 9.73 0.76
C GLY A 185 -16.80 8.94 0.41
N LEU A 186 -16.39 8.07 1.33
CA LEU A 186 -15.13 7.32 1.28
C LEU A 186 -15.39 5.87 0.86
N PRO A 187 -14.53 5.26 0.02
CA PRO A 187 -14.53 3.81 -0.15
C PRO A 187 -14.39 3.09 1.20
N LEU A 188 -15.18 2.06 1.45
CA LEU A 188 -15.07 1.27 2.69
C LEU A 188 -13.70 0.62 2.84
N GLN A 189 -13.10 0.19 1.72
CA GLN A 189 -11.79 -0.42 1.70
C GLN A 189 -11.12 -0.21 0.33
N VAL A 190 -9.81 0.06 0.34
CA VAL A 190 -8.97 0.08 -0.87
C VAL A 190 -7.70 -0.72 -0.62
N GLY A 191 -7.64 -1.91 -1.22
CA GLY A 191 -6.53 -2.84 -1.06
C GLY A 191 -6.23 -3.11 0.42
N PRO A 192 -4.94 -3.34 0.77
CA PRO A 192 -4.51 -3.39 2.16
C PRO A 192 -4.28 -2.01 2.79
N TYR A 193 -4.42 -0.91 2.03
CA TYR A 193 -3.87 0.39 2.41
C TYR A 193 -4.86 1.30 3.13
N PHE A 194 -6.17 1.16 2.89
CA PHE A 194 -7.16 2.01 3.53
C PHE A 194 -8.43 1.23 3.88
N THR A 195 -8.95 1.47 5.08
CA THR A 195 -10.29 1.04 5.52
C THR A 195 -10.98 2.23 6.18
N ALA A 196 -12.21 2.55 5.76
CA ALA A 196 -12.99 3.64 6.36
C ALA A 196 -13.48 3.28 7.78
N SER A 197 -13.59 4.28 8.64
CA SER A 197 -14.10 4.10 10.00
C SER A 197 -15.61 3.81 9.98
N THR A 198 -16.05 2.83 10.80
CA THR A 198 -17.46 2.46 10.89
C THR A 198 -17.87 2.22 12.35
N GLY A 199 -18.79 3.05 12.85
CA GLY A 199 -19.32 2.94 14.23
C GLY A 199 -18.36 3.38 15.34
N GLU A 200 -17.10 3.64 15.04
CA GLU A 200 -16.11 4.18 15.97
C GLU A 200 -16.22 5.72 16.07
N PRO A 201 -15.74 6.35 17.16
CA PRO A 201 -15.70 7.80 17.27
C PRO A 201 -14.92 8.46 16.13
N LEU A 202 -15.44 9.58 15.63
CA LEU A 202 -14.79 10.38 14.58
C LEU A 202 -13.79 11.38 15.14
N ALA A 203 -13.89 11.80 16.40
CA ALA A 203 -12.83 12.57 17.04
C ALA A 203 -11.66 11.63 17.37
N LEU A 204 -10.45 11.96 16.90
CA LEU A 204 -9.27 11.11 17.12
C LEU A 204 -9.00 10.86 18.61
N GLY A 205 -9.14 11.88 19.46
CA GLY A 205 -8.92 11.77 20.90
C GLY A 205 -9.94 10.85 21.59
N GLU A 206 -11.21 10.91 21.17
CA GLU A 206 -12.24 9.99 21.69
C GLU A 206 -11.93 8.55 21.30
N TYR A 207 -11.60 8.32 20.02
CA TYR A 207 -11.17 7.01 19.55
C TYR A 207 -9.92 6.52 20.31
N ALA A 208 -8.91 7.36 20.48
CA ALA A 208 -7.69 7.03 21.19
C ALA A 208 -7.98 6.59 22.63
N ALA A 209 -8.91 7.25 23.32
CA ALA A 209 -9.38 6.81 24.63
C ALA A 209 -10.05 5.41 24.58
N THR A 210 -10.85 5.10 23.54
CA THR A 210 -11.48 3.77 23.40
C THR A 210 -10.48 2.64 23.23
N VAL A 211 -9.33 2.90 22.60
CA VAL A 211 -8.27 1.91 22.39
C VAL A 211 -7.20 1.91 23.49
N GLY A 212 -7.41 2.68 24.58
CA GLY A 212 -6.56 2.68 25.76
C GLY A 212 -5.39 3.65 25.74
N PHE A 213 -5.42 4.65 24.86
CA PHE A 213 -4.39 5.68 24.71
C PHE A 213 -4.99 7.10 24.85
N PRO A 214 -5.59 7.45 26.00
CA PRO A 214 -6.30 8.73 26.18
C PRO A 214 -5.40 9.97 26.09
N ASP A 215 -4.09 9.80 26.30
CA ASP A 215 -3.10 10.88 26.25
C ASP A 215 -2.38 10.98 24.89
N ALA A 216 -2.91 10.32 23.84
CA ALA A 216 -2.35 10.38 22.50
C ALA A 216 -2.39 11.82 21.92
N GLU A 217 -1.40 12.14 21.09
CA GLU A 217 -1.11 13.43 20.44
C GLU A 217 -2.17 14.55 20.64
N PRO A 218 -2.01 15.41 21.67
CA PRO A 218 -3.02 16.41 22.02
C PRO A 218 -3.37 17.36 20.87
N ALA A 219 -2.40 17.69 20.02
CA ALA A 219 -2.58 18.59 18.87
C ALA A 219 -3.51 18.01 17.79
N ALA A 220 -3.60 16.67 17.70
CA ALA A 220 -4.45 15.97 16.74
C ALA A 220 -5.76 15.45 17.37
N SER A 221 -5.95 15.60 18.68
CA SER A 221 -7.11 15.02 19.40
C SER A 221 -8.47 15.44 18.85
N GLY A 222 -8.59 16.66 18.31
CA GLY A 222 -9.80 17.17 17.68
C GLY A 222 -9.97 16.81 16.20
N TRP A 223 -8.95 16.22 15.55
CA TRP A 223 -8.99 15.92 14.12
C TRP A 223 -10.04 14.84 13.82
N CYS A 224 -10.64 14.95 12.63
CA CYS A 224 -11.69 14.04 12.19
C CYS A 224 -11.07 12.76 11.62
N ARG A 225 -11.10 11.67 12.39
CA ARG A 225 -10.72 10.32 11.97
C ARG A 225 -11.70 9.76 10.95
N ILE A 226 -11.21 9.52 9.75
CA ILE A 226 -11.99 9.03 8.60
C ILE A 226 -11.72 7.57 8.23
N GLY A 227 -10.65 6.98 8.78
CA GLY A 227 -10.32 5.58 8.56
C GLY A 227 -8.98 5.20 9.16
N THR A 228 -8.41 4.10 8.69
CA THR A 228 -7.13 3.56 9.11
C THR A 228 -6.40 2.89 7.95
N ASP A 229 -5.07 2.87 8.01
CA ASP A 229 -4.21 2.03 7.18
C ASP A 229 -3.67 0.80 7.95
N HIS A 230 -4.36 0.42 9.03
CA HIS A 230 -4.04 -0.70 9.94
C HIS A 230 -2.82 -0.51 10.85
N GLY A 231 -2.22 0.68 10.88
CA GLY A 231 -1.22 1.05 11.89
C GLY A 231 -1.32 2.51 12.32
N ALA A 232 -1.69 3.39 11.40
CA ALA A 232 -2.05 4.78 11.66
C ALA A 232 -3.56 5.00 11.43
N GLU A 233 -4.08 6.02 12.09
CA GLU A 233 -5.41 6.55 11.88
C GLU A 233 -5.36 7.64 10.81
N ILE A 234 -6.19 7.51 9.77
CA ILE A 234 -6.30 8.50 8.71
C ILE A 234 -7.26 9.59 9.18
N CYS A 235 -6.77 10.81 9.28
CA CYS A 235 -7.47 11.94 9.88
C CYS A 235 -7.50 13.13 8.94
N VAL A 236 -8.55 13.93 9.03
CA VAL A 236 -8.65 15.26 8.41
C VAL A 236 -8.36 16.29 9.49
N SER A 237 -7.36 17.12 9.26
CA SER A 237 -7.00 18.22 10.16
C SER A 237 -8.03 19.35 10.11
N ASP A 238 -7.92 20.31 11.02
CA ASP A 238 -8.74 21.53 11.00
C ASP A 238 -8.52 22.37 9.72
N ALA A 239 -7.36 22.26 9.08
CA ALA A 239 -7.06 22.91 7.81
C ALA A 239 -7.64 22.16 6.59
N GLY A 240 -8.14 20.93 6.79
CA GLY A 240 -8.76 20.11 5.76
C GLY A 240 -7.80 19.16 5.02
N ASP A 241 -6.50 19.21 5.32
CA ASP A 241 -5.52 18.24 4.81
C ASP A 241 -5.64 16.88 5.50
N VAL A 242 -5.22 15.84 4.79
CA VAL A 242 -5.33 14.46 5.24
C VAL A 242 -3.98 13.98 5.76
N GLN A 243 -3.98 13.45 6.98
CA GLN A 243 -2.80 13.02 7.73
C GLN A 243 -2.99 11.59 8.24
N ALA A 244 -1.92 10.80 8.26
CA ALA A 244 -1.88 9.50 8.92
C ALA A 244 -1.20 9.65 10.28
N VAL A 245 -1.95 9.46 11.37
CA VAL A 245 -1.55 9.74 12.75
C VAL A 245 -1.42 8.44 13.54
N PHE A 246 -0.29 8.24 14.22
CA PHE A 246 -0.09 7.05 15.05
C PHE A 246 -0.60 7.29 16.47
N VAL A 247 -1.59 6.52 16.90
CA VAL A 247 -2.12 6.55 18.28
C VAL A 247 -1.30 5.63 19.20
N THR A 248 -0.89 4.47 18.70
CA THR A 248 -0.24 3.43 19.51
C THR A 248 1.29 3.42 19.39
N ALA A 249 1.87 4.39 18.68
CA ALA A 249 3.30 4.50 18.44
C ALA A 249 3.73 5.96 18.38
N THR A 250 4.90 6.26 18.95
CA THR A 250 5.47 7.62 18.94
C THR A 250 6.21 7.87 17.63
N VAL A 251 5.45 8.12 16.57
CA VAL A 251 5.97 8.41 15.23
C VAL A 251 5.28 9.67 14.70
N PRO A 252 6.01 10.60 14.06
CA PRO A 252 5.40 11.78 13.47
C PRO A 252 4.27 11.41 12.48
N PRO A 253 3.20 12.21 12.39
CA PRO A 253 2.20 12.04 11.35
C PRO A 253 2.81 12.07 9.96
N MET A 254 2.23 11.31 9.03
CA MET A 254 2.59 11.37 7.62
C MET A 254 1.53 12.16 6.85
N THR A 255 1.99 13.09 6.01
CA THR A 255 1.11 13.73 5.02
C THR A 255 0.56 12.67 4.07
N VAL A 256 -0.76 12.67 3.89
CA VAL A 256 -1.48 11.78 2.95
C VAL A 256 -1.88 12.56 1.72
N ASN A 257 -2.67 13.63 1.88
CA ASN A 257 -3.10 14.48 0.77
C ASN A 257 -3.35 15.91 1.25
N ALA A 258 -3.27 16.87 0.34
CA ALA A 258 -3.56 18.27 0.59
C ALA A 258 -5.02 18.52 1.00
N ASP A 259 -5.96 17.68 0.55
CA ASP A 259 -7.37 17.75 0.89
C ASP A 259 -8.11 16.41 0.69
N VAL A 260 -9.35 16.34 1.20
CA VAL A 260 -10.21 15.14 1.10
C VAL A 260 -10.58 14.79 -0.35
N PRO A 261 -10.99 15.73 -1.23
CA PRO A 261 -11.20 15.41 -2.66
C PRO A 261 -9.99 14.72 -3.31
N ALA A 262 -8.78 15.23 -3.11
CA ALA A 262 -7.54 14.63 -3.62
C ALA A 262 -7.30 13.23 -3.04
N PHE A 263 -7.58 13.02 -1.76
CA PHE A 263 -7.50 11.71 -1.13
C PHE A 263 -8.46 10.70 -1.78
N VAL A 264 -9.73 11.07 -1.95
CA VAL A 264 -10.74 10.19 -2.56
C VAL A 264 -10.40 9.88 -4.02
N ALA A 265 -9.90 10.86 -4.78
CA ALA A 265 -9.43 10.64 -6.16
C ALA A 265 -8.25 9.66 -6.20
N SER A 266 -7.33 9.79 -5.25
CA SER A 266 -6.14 8.94 -5.16
C SER A 266 -6.51 7.51 -4.77
N LEU A 267 -7.46 7.32 -3.85
CA LEU A 267 -8.02 6.02 -3.50
C LEU A 267 -8.72 5.35 -4.69
N LEU A 268 -9.53 6.11 -5.45
CA LEU A 268 -10.14 5.60 -6.68
C LEU A 268 -9.07 5.17 -7.71
N ALA A 269 -8.02 5.97 -7.88
CA ALA A 269 -6.91 5.62 -8.77
C ALA A 269 -6.25 4.32 -8.31
N LEU A 270 -5.87 4.22 -7.03
CA LEU A 270 -5.25 3.03 -6.48
C LEU A 270 -6.11 1.77 -6.70
N ASP A 271 -7.40 1.84 -6.37
CA ASP A 271 -8.34 0.72 -6.52
C ASP A 271 -8.51 0.27 -7.99
N ARG A 272 -8.37 1.18 -8.96
CA ARG A 272 -8.40 0.85 -10.39
C ARG A 272 -7.12 0.15 -10.85
N TYR A 273 -5.97 0.58 -10.35
CA TYR A 273 -4.67 0.09 -10.82
C TYR A 273 -4.21 -1.18 -10.10
N LEU A 274 -4.59 -1.42 -8.83
CA LEU A 274 -4.14 -2.60 -8.09
C LEU A 274 -4.45 -3.94 -8.78
N PRO A 275 -5.68 -4.22 -9.27
CA PRO A 275 -5.97 -5.45 -10.00
C PRO A 275 -5.17 -5.56 -11.31
N ALA A 276 -4.98 -4.45 -12.01
CA ALA A 276 -4.20 -4.42 -13.26
C ALA A 276 -2.70 -4.66 -13.02
N LEU A 277 -2.17 -4.27 -11.86
CA LEU A 277 -0.79 -4.56 -11.47
C LEU A 277 -0.62 -6.01 -11.00
N ALA A 278 -1.62 -6.56 -10.30
CA ALA A 278 -1.61 -7.95 -9.84
C ALA A 278 -1.75 -8.96 -11.00
N ALA A 279 -2.48 -8.59 -12.06
CA ALA A 279 -2.69 -9.42 -13.24
C ALA A 279 -2.60 -8.56 -14.52
N PRO A 280 -1.39 -8.21 -14.97
CA PRO A 280 -1.19 -7.25 -16.07
C PRO A 280 -1.57 -7.79 -17.46
N GLY A 281 -1.77 -9.10 -17.60
CA GLY A 281 -2.00 -9.74 -18.90
C GLY A 281 -0.82 -9.50 -19.84
N ASP A 282 -1.10 -9.01 -21.05
CA ASP A 282 -0.07 -8.68 -22.05
C ASP A 282 0.62 -7.32 -21.82
N ARG A 283 0.12 -6.52 -20.86
CA ARG A 283 0.70 -5.20 -20.58
C ARG A 283 1.94 -5.32 -19.71
N ASN A 284 2.84 -4.35 -19.81
CA ASN A 284 4.00 -4.26 -18.93
C ASN A 284 3.58 -3.70 -17.55
N ALA A 285 3.82 -4.44 -16.47
CA ALA A 285 3.47 -4.00 -15.12
C ALA A 285 4.17 -2.69 -14.70
N ALA A 286 5.40 -2.45 -15.16
CA ALA A 286 6.12 -1.21 -14.92
C ALA A 286 5.52 -0.01 -15.68
N GLU A 287 4.86 -0.23 -16.83
CA GLU A 287 4.07 0.81 -17.51
C GLU A 287 2.82 1.16 -16.70
N ILE A 288 2.08 0.14 -16.27
CA ILE A 288 0.89 0.32 -15.43
C ILE A 288 1.26 1.05 -14.12
N PHE A 289 2.40 0.70 -13.50
CA PHE A 289 2.88 1.38 -12.29
C PHE A 289 3.21 2.85 -12.55
N ARG A 290 3.87 3.16 -13.67
CA ARG A 290 4.16 4.56 -14.06
C ARG A 290 2.89 5.36 -14.33
N GLU A 291 1.86 4.73 -14.92
CA GLU A 291 0.54 5.35 -15.12
C GLU A 291 -0.16 5.65 -13.79
N LEU A 292 -0.11 4.72 -12.82
CA LEU A 292 -0.61 4.95 -11.46
C LEU A 292 0.10 6.15 -10.82
N ARG A 293 1.44 6.12 -10.73
CA ARG A 293 2.22 7.22 -10.15
C ARG A 293 1.95 8.55 -10.85
N GLY A 294 1.88 8.55 -12.18
CA GLY A 294 1.56 9.76 -12.96
C GLY A 294 0.13 10.26 -12.72
N THR A 295 -0.82 9.38 -12.39
CA THR A 295 -2.17 9.76 -12.00
C THR A 295 -2.18 10.42 -10.63
N LEU A 296 -1.48 9.85 -9.64
CA LEU A 296 -1.36 10.43 -8.30
C LEU A 296 -0.68 11.80 -8.33
N LEU A 297 0.38 11.97 -9.11
CA LEU A 297 1.03 13.28 -9.29
C LEU A 297 0.08 14.35 -9.88
N ARG A 298 -0.82 13.97 -10.79
CA ARG A 298 -1.80 14.92 -11.34
C ARG A 298 -2.91 15.29 -10.36
N ILE A 299 -3.20 14.39 -9.42
CA ILE A 299 -4.19 14.62 -8.37
C ILE A 299 -3.61 15.54 -7.30
N ASP A 300 -2.42 15.21 -6.80
CA ASP A 300 -1.79 15.89 -5.67
C ASP A 300 -0.27 15.69 -5.70
N GLU A 301 0.41 16.51 -6.51
CA GLU A 301 1.87 16.50 -6.61
C GLU A 301 2.59 16.74 -5.27
N PRO A 302 2.14 17.69 -4.40
CA PRO A 302 2.73 17.90 -3.08
C PRO A 302 2.79 16.63 -2.21
N ALA A 303 1.76 15.78 -2.24
CA ALA A 303 1.72 14.54 -1.46
C ALA A 303 2.76 13.48 -1.87
N LEU A 304 3.46 13.69 -2.99
CA LEU A 304 4.50 12.78 -3.50
C LEU A 304 5.91 13.39 -3.48
N GLN A 305 6.10 14.58 -2.89
CA GLN A 305 7.41 15.26 -2.84
C GLN A 305 8.35 14.68 -1.77
N ASP A 306 7.80 14.23 -0.64
CA ASP A 306 8.56 13.62 0.45
C ASP A 306 8.49 12.09 0.34
N ASP A 307 9.63 11.44 0.18
CA ASP A 307 9.74 9.98 0.06
C ASP A 307 9.22 9.23 1.30
N GLU A 308 9.10 9.91 2.45
CA GLU A 308 8.56 9.34 3.68
C GLU A 308 7.09 9.73 3.94
N ALA A 309 6.45 10.45 3.02
CA ALA A 309 5.00 10.66 3.02
C ALA A 309 4.24 9.37 2.68
N TRP A 310 2.93 9.39 2.89
CA TRP A 310 2.10 8.19 2.82
C TRP A 310 2.08 7.55 1.43
N TRP A 311 1.83 8.33 0.37
CA TRP A 311 1.73 7.80 -1.00
C TRP A 311 3.05 7.23 -1.55
N PRO A 312 4.20 7.90 -1.39
CA PRO A 312 5.49 7.32 -1.76
C PRO A 312 5.75 5.97 -1.08
N ARG A 313 5.43 5.83 0.22
CA ARG A 313 5.53 4.55 0.94
C ARG A 313 4.56 3.47 0.44
N VAL A 314 3.34 3.84 0.03
CA VAL A 314 2.40 2.90 -0.61
C VAL A 314 2.93 2.44 -1.98
N LEU A 315 3.38 3.37 -2.81
CA LEU A 315 3.95 3.08 -4.13
C LEU A 315 5.23 2.25 -4.05
N GLU A 316 6.06 2.49 -3.03
CA GLU A 316 7.26 1.71 -2.76
C GLU A 316 6.93 0.23 -2.51
N GLN A 317 5.97 -0.06 -1.63
CA GLN A 317 5.55 -1.44 -1.34
C GLN A 317 5.03 -2.16 -2.60
N ILE A 318 4.24 -1.47 -3.41
CA ILE A 318 3.75 -2.00 -4.70
C ILE A 318 4.93 -2.31 -5.63
N ARG A 319 5.88 -1.38 -5.75
CA ARG A 319 7.06 -1.54 -6.60
C ARG A 319 7.96 -2.68 -6.12
N HIS A 320 8.17 -2.83 -4.82
CA HIS A 320 8.95 -3.92 -4.25
C HIS A 320 8.31 -5.28 -4.55
N ALA A 321 7.00 -5.43 -4.34
CA ALA A 321 6.28 -6.66 -4.70
C ALA A 321 6.27 -6.96 -6.22
N LEU A 322 6.32 -5.93 -7.07
CA LEU A 322 6.50 -6.09 -8.52
C LEU A 322 7.91 -6.53 -8.91
N SER A 323 8.91 -6.16 -8.12
CA SER A 323 10.33 -6.31 -8.46
C SER A 323 10.86 -7.66 -8.01
N PHE A 324 10.44 -8.14 -6.83
CA PHE A 324 10.90 -9.40 -6.27
C PHE A 324 9.88 -10.01 -5.27
N PRO A 325 9.54 -11.31 -5.37
CA PRO A 325 8.57 -11.96 -4.48
C PRO A 325 9.23 -12.38 -3.16
N PHE A 326 9.57 -11.41 -2.30
CA PHE A 326 10.15 -11.70 -0.99
C PHE A 326 9.19 -12.51 -0.10
N ALA A 327 9.74 -13.38 0.74
CA ALA A 327 8.97 -14.34 1.52
C ALA A 327 9.03 -14.13 3.05
N ALA A 328 8.04 -14.69 3.73
CA ALA A 328 8.05 -14.90 5.18
C ALA A 328 7.69 -16.36 5.52
N ALA A 329 8.10 -16.79 6.71
CA ALA A 329 7.77 -18.08 7.30
C ALA A 329 7.40 -17.93 8.78
N ILE A 330 6.30 -18.56 9.19
CA ILE A 330 5.87 -18.65 10.59
C ILE A 330 5.86 -20.12 11.00
N GLU A 331 6.57 -20.44 12.08
CA GLU A 331 6.52 -21.71 12.78
C GLU A 331 5.59 -21.61 13.98
N TYR A 332 4.74 -22.61 14.17
CA TYR A 332 3.83 -22.71 15.32
C TYR A 332 3.67 -24.16 15.78
N GLU A 333 3.22 -24.32 17.02
CA GLU A 333 2.92 -25.62 17.62
C GLU A 333 1.44 -25.70 18.03
N ASP A 334 0.79 -26.80 17.67
CA ASP A 334 -0.56 -27.15 18.10
C ASP A 334 -0.64 -28.61 18.58
N ALA A 335 -1.85 -29.12 18.84
CA ALA A 335 -2.05 -30.50 19.26
C ALA A 335 -1.57 -31.55 18.24
N GLY A 336 -1.46 -31.17 16.96
CA GLY A 336 -0.91 -31.99 15.88
C GLY A 336 0.61 -31.94 15.76
N GLY A 337 1.29 -31.13 16.57
CA GLY A 337 2.74 -30.97 16.58
C GLY A 337 3.19 -29.64 16.00
N ARG A 338 4.40 -29.62 15.44
CA ARG A 338 5.05 -28.42 14.92
C ARG A 338 4.85 -28.27 13.42
N HIS A 339 4.46 -27.08 12.99
CA HIS A 339 4.17 -26.74 11.61
C HIS A 339 4.93 -25.50 11.18
N VAL A 340 5.21 -25.39 9.87
CA VAL A 340 5.81 -24.19 9.26
C VAL A 340 4.97 -23.82 8.05
N GLU A 341 4.58 -22.55 7.98
CA GLU A 341 3.88 -21.99 6.83
C GLU A 341 4.66 -20.85 6.23
N THR A 342 4.64 -20.78 4.90
CA THR A 342 5.35 -19.78 4.11
C THR A 342 4.39 -19.02 3.21
N GLU A 343 4.73 -17.78 2.92
CA GLU A 343 3.99 -16.93 1.99
C GLU A 343 4.96 -15.97 1.28
N GLU A 344 4.59 -15.55 0.08
CA GLU A 344 5.36 -14.63 -0.77
C GLU A 344 4.58 -13.35 -1.05
N ALA A 345 5.31 -12.24 -1.19
CA ALA A 345 4.75 -10.93 -1.44
C ALA A 345 4.06 -10.90 -2.82
N ARG A 346 2.89 -10.26 -2.87
CA ARG A 346 2.10 -10.09 -4.10
C ARG A 346 1.48 -8.72 -4.13
N VAL A 347 1.39 -8.14 -5.32
CA VAL A 347 0.77 -6.83 -5.51
C VAL A 347 -0.71 -6.88 -5.16
N GLY A 348 -1.18 -5.84 -4.46
CA GLY A 348 -2.59 -5.69 -4.10
C GLY A 348 -3.04 -6.57 -2.94
N LEU A 349 -2.14 -7.36 -2.35
CA LEU A 349 -2.38 -8.11 -1.13
C LEU A 349 -1.54 -7.56 0.03
N PRO A 350 -1.95 -7.82 1.29
CA PRO A 350 -1.09 -7.60 2.42
C PRO A 350 0.26 -8.33 2.29
N HIS A 351 1.27 -7.85 3.00
CA HIS A 351 2.57 -8.48 3.11
C HIS A 351 2.46 -9.92 3.66
N PRO A 352 3.44 -10.79 3.32
CA PRO A 352 3.42 -12.21 3.68
C PRO A 352 3.16 -12.47 5.17
N GLU A 353 3.72 -11.67 6.06
CA GLU A 353 3.58 -11.81 7.50
C GLU A 353 2.13 -11.64 7.95
N ARG A 354 1.42 -10.67 7.35
CA ARG A 354 0.01 -10.41 7.65
C ARG A 354 -0.87 -11.52 7.08
N LEU A 355 -0.64 -11.92 5.82
CA LEU A 355 -1.38 -13.04 5.21
C LEU A 355 -1.22 -14.36 5.97
N LEU A 356 0.00 -14.66 6.44
CA LEU A 356 0.26 -15.84 7.26
C LEU A 356 -0.48 -15.74 8.59
N TRP A 357 -0.41 -14.60 9.26
CA TRP A 357 -1.11 -14.41 10.51
C TRP A 357 -2.63 -14.52 10.35
N ASP A 358 -3.23 -13.84 9.37
CA ASP A 358 -4.68 -13.88 9.13
C ASP A 358 -5.16 -15.32 8.91
N ARG A 359 -4.36 -16.16 8.21
CA ARG A 359 -4.66 -17.57 7.98
C ARG A 359 -4.52 -18.43 9.25
N LEU A 360 -3.57 -18.11 10.12
CA LEU A 360 -3.36 -18.80 11.39
C LEU A 360 -4.45 -18.45 12.41
N ASP A 361 -4.78 -17.16 12.51
CA ASP A 361 -5.83 -16.63 13.37
C ASP A 361 -7.20 -17.20 12.99
N ALA A 362 -7.50 -17.25 11.67
CA ALA A 362 -8.73 -17.88 11.17
C ALA A 362 -8.85 -19.38 11.50
N ARG A 363 -7.74 -20.06 11.85
CA ARG A 363 -7.72 -21.45 12.32
C ARG A 363 -7.65 -21.58 13.85
N GLY A 364 -7.72 -20.47 14.57
CA GLY A 364 -7.68 -20.45 16.03
C GLY A 364 -6.30 -20.67 16.62
N ILE A 365 -5.23 -20.47 15.85
CA ILE A 365 -3.86 -20.53 16.37
C ILE A 365 -3.60 -19.24 17.17
N ALA A 366 -3.40 -19.39 18.49
CA ALA A 366 -3.14 -18.26 19.35
C ALA A 366 -1.72 -17.69 19.13
N PRO A 367 -1.48 -16.37 19.35
CA PRO A 367 -0.15 -15.77 19.20
C PRO A 367 0.95 -16.45 20.03
N GLY A 368 0.59 -17.02 21.19
CA GLY A 368 1.53 -17.74 22.07
C GLY A 368 1.98 -19.10 21.53
N GLN A 369 1.30 -19.64 20.50
CA GLN A 369 1.68 -20.87 19.83
C GLN A 369 2.74 -20.67 18.75
N VAL A 370 3.00 -19.43 18.35
CA VAL A 370 4.04 -19.09 17.37
C VAL A 370 5.41 -19.16 18.05
N THR A 371 6.28 -20.04 17.54
CA THR A 371 7.61 -20.31 18.10
C THR A 371 8.73 -19.61 17.35
N ARG A 372 8.57 -19.39 16.05
CA ARG A 372 9.59 -18.73 15.21
C ARG A 372 8.96 -17.96 14.06
N VAL A 373 9.54 -16.80 13.76
CA VAL A 373 9.22 -16.01 12.57
C VAL A 373 10.52 -15.72 11.82
N TYR A 374 10.50 -16.01 10.52
CA TYR A 374 11.56 -15.66 9.61
C TYR A 374 11.00 -14.79 8.48
N THR A 375 11.69 -13.72 8.13
CA THR A 375 11.37 -12.87 6.98
C THR A 375 12.63 -12.67 6.14
N GLU A 376 12.50 -12.53 4.82
CA GLU A 376 13.68 -12.25 3.99
C GLU A 376 14.21 -10.82 4.20
N LEU A 377 13.28 -9.87 4.38
CA LEU A 377 13.55 -8.49 4.72
C LEU A 377 13.19 -8.23 6.19
N GLU A 378 13.87 -7.30 6.85
CA GLU A 378 13.44 -6.79 8.15
C GLU A 378 11.96 -6.36 8.09
N PRO A 379 11.13 -6.76 9.08
CA PRO A 379 9.70 -6.45 9.05
C PRO A 379 9.40 -4.96 8.89
N CYS A 380 8.58 -4.62 7.90
CA CYS A 380 8.32 -3.23 7.54
C CYS A 380 7.54 -2.45 8.61
N PHE A 381 7.65 -1.12 8.56
CA PHE A 381 6.78 -0.17 9.25
C PHE A 381 6.18 0.79 8.21
N LEU A 382 5.34 0.24 7.32
CA LEU A 382 4.79 0.96 6.17
C LEU A 382 3.26 0.84 6.10
N PRO A 383 2.56 1.85 5.50
CA PRO A 383 1.11 1.89 5.38
C PRO A 383 0.48 0.60 4.86
N GLY A 384 -0.61 0.18 5.48
CA GLY A 384 -1.36 -1.02 5.11
C GLY A 384 -0.80 -2.34 5.65
N ASN A 385 0.45 -2.37 6.10
CA ASN A 385 1.09 -3.63 6.49
C ASN A 385 1.63 -3.60 7.93
N TYR A 386 2.49 -2.63 8.26
CA TYR A 386 3.08 -2.47 9.59
C TYR A 386 3.54 -3.80 10.22
N CYS A 387 4.22 -4.64 9.44
CA CYS A 387 4.62 -5.99 9.85
C CYS A 387 5.33 -5.98 11.21
N ARG A 388 6.20 -5.00 11.46
CA ARG A 388 6.88 -4.85 12.77
C ARG A 388 5.91 -4.69 13.94
N MET A 389 4.84 -3.91 13.78
CA MET A 389 3.80 -3.77 14.81
C MET A 389 3.01 -5.06 14.96
N GLN A 390 2.57 -5.65 13.84
CA GLN A 390 1.75 -6.86 13.83
C GLN A 390 2.49 -8.01 14.51
N LEU A 391 3.75 -8.25 14.15
CA LEU A 391 4.59 -9.32 14.67
C LEU A 391 4.91 -9.18 16.17
N SER A 392 4.82 -7.98 16.75
CA SER A 392 5.07 -7.75 18.18
C SER A 392 4.15 -8.56 19.12
N ARG A 393 3.04 -9.09 18.59
CA ARG A 393 2.12 -9.97 19.33
C ARG A 393 2.74 -11.33 19.67
N PHE A 394 3.70 -11.83 18.89
CA PHE A 394 4.34 -13.13 19.13
C PHE A 394 5.48 -13.00 20.14
N ARG A 395 5.13 -12.66 21.39
CA ARG A 395 6.12 -12.34 22.45
C ARG A 395 7.09 -13.47 22.79
N SER A 396 6.70 -14.71 22.49
CA SER A 396 7.47 -15.92 22.77
C SER A 396 8.31 -16.39 21.58
N ALA A 397 8.13 -15.80 20.40
CA ALA A 397 8.75 -16.30 19.17
C ALA A 397 10.20 -15.83 19.01
N GLU A 398 11.02 -16.66 18.37
CA GLU A 398 12.32 -16.26 17.84
C GLU A 398 12.14 -15.51 16.51
N PHE A 399 12.68 -14.29 16.40
CA PHE A 399 12.63 -13.48 15.19
C PHE A 399 13.99 -13.41 14.50
N THR A 400 14.00 -13.74 13.21
CA THR A 400 15.20 -13.65 12.36
C THR A 400 14.84 -13.08 10.99
N TYR A 401 15.77 -12.33 10.39
CA TYR A 401 15.63 -11.88 9.00
C TYR A 401 16.99 -11.91 8.27
N SER A 402 16.95 -11.87 6.94
CA SER A 402 18.16 -11.98 6.10
C SER A 402 18.80 -10.61 5.77
N HIS A 403 17.99 -9.64 5.35
CA HIS A 403 18.46 -8.31 4.94
C HIS A 403 17.78 -7.21 5.75
N ASP A 404 18.54 -6.18 6.08
CA ASP A 404 17.98 -4.98 6.69
C ASP A 404 17.06 -4.29 5.67
N TYR A 405 15.92 -3.80 6.13
CA TYR A 405 14.99 -3.00 5.32
C TYR A 405 15.01 -1.56 5.80
N GLY A 406 15.22 -1.31 7.10
CA GLY A 406 15.51 0.03 7.62
C GLY A 406 14.31 0.99 7.64
N ALA A 407 14.59 2.22 8.03
CA ALA A 407 13.60 3.25 8.34
C ALA A 407 13.38 4.25 7.19
N THR A 408 14.32 4.36 6.26
CA THR A 408 14.28 5.31 5.13
C THR A 408 14.12 4.62 3.78
N ALA A 409 13.59 5.31 2.77
CA ALA A 409 13.38 4.79 1.42
C ALA A 409 14.68 4.26 0.81
N ASP A 410 15.78 4.97 1.01
CA ASP A 410 17.11 4.55 0.57
C ASP A 410 17.58 3.24 1.24
N GLU A 411 17.31 3.06 2.53
CA GLU A 411 17.61 1.81 3.24
C GLU A 411 16.77 0.66 2.70
N ARG A 412 15.46 0.90 2.51
CA ARG A 412 14.50 -0.11 2.04
C ARG A 412 14.83 -0.56 0.63
N GLU A 413 15.23 0.37 -0.24
CA GLU A 413 15.68 0.06 -1.59
C GLU A 413 16.98 -0.76 -1.59
N ARG A 414 17.96 -0.39 -0.75
CA ARG A 414 19.18 -1.19 -0.59
C ARG A 414 18.88 -2.62 -0.13
N GLY A 415 17.99 -2.78 0.84
CA GLY A 415 17.58 -4.09 1.34
C GLY A 415 17.01 -5.00 0.25
N ILE A 416 16.13 -4.46 -0.60
CA ILE A 416 15.56 -5.17 -1.75
C ILE A 416 16.65 -5.55 -2.77
N LEU A 417 17.55 -4.61 -3.10
CA LEU A 417 18.63 -4.88 -4.05
C LEU A 417 19.59 -5.96 -3.54
N GLU A 418 19.92 -5.94 -2.25
CA GLU A 418 20.75 -6.98 -1.62
C GLU A 418 20.08 -8.35 -1.68
N LEU A 419 18.77 -8.42 -1.37
CA LEU A 419 17.99 -9.65 -1.48
C LEU A 419 17.99 -10.21 -2.92
N MET A 420 17.74 -9.35 -3.91
CA MET A 420 17.75 -9.73 -5.33
C MET A 420 19.14 -10.24 -5.77
N GLN A 421 20.21 -9.57 -5.34
CA GLN A 421 21.59 -9.98 -5.65
C GLN A 421 21.91 -11.34 -5.04
N GLN A 422 21.48 -11.59 -3.79
CA GLN A 422 21.68 -12.89 -3.15
C GLN A 422 20.90 -13.99 -3.90
N ALA A 423 19.65 -13.75 -4.25
CA ALA A 423 18.84 -14.72 -4.99
C ALA A 423 19.44 -15.07 -6.36
N ALA A 424 20.03 -14.09 -7.06
CA ALA A 424 20.71 -14.29 -8.34
C ALA A 424 22.01 -15.11 -8.21
N GLN A 425 22.66 -15.11 -7.04
CA GLN A 425 23.87 -15.92 -6.78
C GLN A 425 23.54 -17.36 -6.37
N GLU A 426 22.32 -17.61 -5.88
CA GLU A 426 21.84 -18.92 -5.44
C GLU A 426 21.21 -19.75 -6.58
N THR A 427 21.00 -19.13 -7.74
CA THR A 427 20.49 -19.76 -8.97
C THR A 427 21.62 -20.08 -9.93
#